data_AF-A0A956UHN2-F1
#
_entry.id   AF-A0A956UHN2-F1
#
_cell.length_a   1.000
_cell.length_b   1.000
_cell.length_c   1.000
_cell.angle_alpha   90.00
_cell.angle_beta   90.00
_cell.angle_gamma   90.00
#
_symmetry.space_group_name_H-M   'P 1'
#
loop_
_entity.id
_entity.type
_entity.pdbx_description
1 polymer ?
#
loop_
_entity_poly.entity_id
_entity_poly.type
_entity_poly.pdbx_seq_one_letter_code
_entity_poly.pdbx_strand_id
1 'polypeptide(L)'
;MGLDSKAAQVLGADVSHTAVVSPKGQGKRLMTAGAVRQAAGVAGMLAHDAVAGKSRPDAPGGFTGGYIVMALTADSVAFLTMKRGLLRNSVGELLDRVDRAEVSALTFGSGLTTVPLTVSLTDGTAWELEVPRANKRSAEKLVAAFASS
;
A
#
# COMPACT_ATOMS: atom_id res chain seq x y z
N MET A 1 17.77 4.43 -11.12
CA MET A 1 16.41 5.01 -11.21
C MET A 1 15.61 4.62 -9.98
N GLY A 2 15.17 5.63 -9.22
CA GLY A 2 14.37 5.46 -8.00
C GLY A 2 12.95 4.97 -8.29
N LEU A 3 12.18 4.73 -7.23
CA LEU A 3 10.77 4.33 -7.36
C LEU A 3 9.92 5.45 -7.96
N ASP A 4 10.19 6.71 -7.63
CA ASP A 4 9.45 7.87 -8.15
C ASP A 4 9.51 7.95 -9.67
N SER A 5 10.70 7.92 -10.26
CA SER A 5 10.86 7.99 -11.73
C SER A 5 10.26 6.77 -12.46
N LYS A 6 10.28 5.58 -11.82
CA LYS A 6 9.63 4.39 -12.38
C LYS A 6 8.11 4.49 -12.30
N ALA A 7 7.57 5.00 -11.19
CA ALA A 7 6.15 5.23 -11.04
C ALA A 7 5.68 6.29 -12.05
N ALA A 8 6.44 7.38 -12.23
CA ALA A 8 6.15 8.40 -13.22
C ALA A 8 6.08 7.82 -14.64
N GLN A 9 7.04 6.96 -15.00
CA GLN A 9 7.04 6.27 -16.29
C GLN A 9 5.80 5.38 -16.49
N VAL A 10 5.40 4.61 -15.46
CA VAL A 10 4.21 3.74 -15.56
C VAL A 10 2.91 4.56 -15.59
N LEU A 11 2.85 5.65 -14.83
CA LEU A 11 1.65 6.48 -14.72
C LEU A 11 1.49 7.46 -15.89
N GLY A 12 2.56 7.77 -16.62
CA GLY A 12 2.58 8.81 -17.65
C GLY A 12 2.41 10.22 -17.08
N ALA A 13 2.77 10.42 -15.80
CA ALA A 13 2.54 11.65 -15.06
C ALA A 13 3.68 11.91 -14.07
N ASP A 14 3.86 13.16 -13.68
CA ASP A 14 4.86 13.53 -12.67
C ASP A 14 4.47 12.98 -11.29
N VAL A 15 5.41 12.24 -10.69
CA VAL A 15 5.26 11.67 -9.35
C VAL A 15 6.12 12.48 -8.38
N SER A 16 5.48 13.10 -7.41
CA SER A 16 6.16 13.89 -6.39
C SER A 16 6.82 13.02 -5.32
N HIS A 17 6.13 11.96 -4.89
CA HIS A 17 6.55 11.10 -3.80
C HIS A 17 6.04 9.66 -3.98
N THR A 18 6.84 8.68 -3.57
CA THR A 18 6.41 7.29 -3.42
C THR A 18 6.64 6.73 -2.02
N ALA A 19 5.78 5.80 -1.63
CA ALA A 19 5.90 5.02 -0.41
C ALA A 19 5.71 3.53 -0.71
N VAL A 20 6.42 2.68 0.03
CA VAL A 20 6.19 1.23 -0.01
C VAL A 20 5.19 0.88 1.08
N VAL A 21 4.09 0.27 0.67
CA VAL A 21 3.00 -0.14 1.54
C VAL A 21 2.65 -1.61 1.28
N SER A 22 1.82 -2.21 2.10
CA SER A 22 1.24 -3.54 1.89
C SER A 22 -0.16 -3.59 2.47
N PRO A 23 -1.05 -4.47 1.99
CA PRO A 23 -2.32 -4.73 2.67
C PRO A 23 -2.10 -5.13 4.14
N LYS A 24 -3.05 -4.76 5.00
CA LYS A 24 -3.05 -5.15 6.42
C LYS A 24 -2.89 -6.66 6.61
N GLY A 25 -2.14 -7.05 7.65
CA GLY A 25 -1.87 -8.45 7.98
C GLY A 25 -0.75 -9.08 7.17
N GLN A 26 -0.18 -8.38 6.18
CA GLN A 26 0.92 -8.92 5.39
C GLN A 26 2.22 -9.06 6.18
N GLY A 27 2.51 -8.14 7.12
CA GLY A 27 3.64 -8.31 8.04
C GLY A 27 3.54 -9.60 8.85
N LYS A 28 2.33 -9.93 9.33
CA LYS A 28 2.05 -11.22 9.98
C LYS A 28 2.23 -12.39 9.01
N ARG A 29 1.64 -12.35 7.83
CA ARG A 29 1.72 -13.42 6.80
C ARG A 29 3.16 -13.71 6.36
N LEU A 30 4.01 -12.69 6.23
CA LEU A 30 5.43 -12.87 5.89
C LEU A 30 6.21 -13.49 7.05
N MET A 31 5.90 -13.11 8.30
CA MET A 31 6.47 -13.73 9.49
C MET A 31 6.01 -15.18 9.65
N THR A 32 4.72 -15.48 9.46
CA THR A 32 4.23 -16.87 9.47
C THR A 32 4.74 -17.66 8.29
N ALA A 33 4.86 -17.11 7.08
CA ALA A 33 5.48 -17.83 5.96
C ALA A 33 6.97 -18.15 6.21
N GLY A 34 7.69 -17.27 6.93
CA GLY A 34 9.04 -17.52 7.41
C GLY A 34 9.11 -18.62 8.49
N ALA A 35 8.13 -18.66 9.41
CA ALA A 35 8.03 -19.67 10.46
C ALA A 35 7.52 -21.04 9.94
N VAL A 36 6.58 -21.04 8.99
CA VAL A 36 6.02 -22.25 8.34
C VAL A 36 7.05 -22.92 7.43
N ARG A 37 8.03 -22.17 6.89
CA ARG A 37 9.20 -22.80 6.24
C ARG A 37 10.06 -23.63 7.20
N GLN A 38 9.91 -23.49 8.51
CA GLN A 38 10.56 -24.34 9.51
C GLN A 38 9.65 -25.41 10.12
N ALA A 39 8.35 -25.35 9.91
CA ALA A 39 7.39 -26.30 10.46
C ALA A 39 6.40 -26.73 9.37
N ALA A 40 6.68 -27.90 8.80
CA ALA A 40 5.77 -28.60 7.91
C ALA A 40 4.38 -28.75 8.56
N GLY A 41 3.34 -28.39 7.79
CA GLY A 41 1.95 -28.77 8.02
C GLY A 41 1.24 -28.01 9.14
N VAL A 42 0.23 -27.22 8.78
CA VAL A 42 -1.12 -27.22 9.40
C VAL A 42 -2.03 -26.35 8.54
N ALA A 43 -3.15 -26.93 8.12
CA ALA A 43 -4.27 -26.28 7.47
C ALA A 43 -4.98 -25.30 8.43
N GLY A 44 -5.53 -24.20 7.93
CA GLY A 44 -6.41 -23.38 8.77
C GLY A 44 -6.94 -22.11 8.13
N MET A 45 -8.26 -22.07 8.00
CA MET A 45 -9.19 -20.96 7.76
C MET A 45 -8.77 -19.61 8.38
N LEU A 46 -9.31 -18.51 7.85
CA LEU A 46 -10.33 -17.70 8.54
C LEU A 46 -11.00 -16.71 7.58
N ALA A 47 -12.33 -16.62 7.72
CA ALA A 47 -13.24 -15.74 7.01
C ALA A 47 -13.03 -14.27 7.39
N HIS A 48 -13.47 -13.35 6.52
CA HIS A 48 -13.54 -11.92 6.83
C HIS A 48 -14.98 -11.42 6.69
N ASP A 49 -15.39 -10.64 7.69
CA ASP A 49 -16.69 -10.01 7.85
C ASP A 49 -17.13 -9.19 6.63
N ALA A 50 -18.40 -9.36 6.26
CA ALA A 50 -19.09 -8.53 5.29
C ALA A 50 -19.42 -7.17 5.90
N VAL A 51 -18.79 -6.11 5.39
CA VAL A 51 -19.26 -4.73 5.59
C VAL A 51 -20.10 -4.35 4.37
N ALA A 52 -21.41 -4.31 4.54
CA ALA A 52 -22.33 -3.77 3.54
C ALA A 52 -22.05 -2.29 3.30
N GLY A 53 -21.82 -1.91 2.02
CA GLY A 53 -21.76 -0.51 1.57
C GLY A 53 -20.48 -0.06 0.86
N LYS A 54 -19.42 -0.87 0.78
CA LYS A 54 -18.19 -0.46 0.09
C LYS A 54 -18.34 -0.58 -1.43
N SER A 55 -18.12 0.53 -2.15
CA SER A 55 -18.06 0.54 -3.62
C SER A 55 -16.75 -0.06 -4.15
N ARG A 56 -15.72 -0.18 -3.31
CA ARG A 56 -14.39 -0.68 -3.66
C ARG A 56 -13.94 -1.86 -2.78
N PRO A 57 -13.03 -2.72 -3.28
CA PRO A 57 -12.44 -3.80 -2.49
C PRO A 57 -11.68 -3.30 -1.25
N ASP A 58 -11.46 -4.18 -0.29
CA ASP A 58 -10.78 -3.88 0.99
C ASP A 58 -9.29 -3.49 0.86
N ALA A 59 -8.71 -3.64 -0.33
CA ALA A 59 -7.37 -3.19 -0.69
C ALA A 59 -7.37 -2.61 -2.11
N PRO A 60 -6.41 -1.73 -2.47
CA PRO A 60 -6.30 -1.16 -3.81
C PRO A 60 -6.32 -2.24 -4.90
N GLY A 61 -7.23 -2.14 -5.86
CA GLY A 61 -7.39 -3.12 -6.94
C GLY A 61 -7.70 -4.56 -6.49
N GLY A 62 -8.14 -4.77 -5.24
CA GLY A 62 -8.34 -6.10 -4.67
C GLY A 62 -7.04 -6.87 -4.39
N PHE A 63 -5.90 -6.18 -4.35
CA PHE A 63 -4.60 -6.81 -4.20
C PHE A 63 -4.35 -7.34 -2.78
N THR A 64 -4.06 -8.63 -2.65
CA THR A 64 -3.98 -9.31 -1.33
C THR A 64 -2.57 -9.77 -0.91
N GLY A 65 -1.55 -9.64 -1.77
CA GLY A 65 -0.23 -10.25 -1.50
C GLY A 65 0.96 -9.51 -2.09
N GLY A 66 2.02 -9.32 -1.32
CA GLY A 66 3.20 -8.53 -1.68
C GLY A 66 3.08 -7.02 -1.40
N TYR A 67 4.18 -6.31 -1.65
CA TYR A 67 4.25 -4.87 -1.45
C TYR A 67 3.65 -4.12 -2.64
N ILE A 68 3.13 -2.94 -2.33
CA ILE A 68 2.54 -1.96 -3.23
C ILE A 68 3.44 -0.71 -3.18
N VAL A 69 3.63 -0.07 -4.32
CA VAL A 69 4.16 1.29 -4.42
C VAL A 69 2.97 2.24 -4.48
N MET A 70 2.78 3.01 -3.42
CA MET A 70 1.83 4.12 -3.38
C MET A 70 2.54 5.37 -3.92
N ALA A 71 1.95 6.02 -4.92
CA ALA A 71 2.54 7.16 -5.63
C ALA A 71 1.57 8.35 -5.59
N LEU A 72 2.11 9.54 -5.30
CA LEU A 72 1.35 10.79 -5.28
C LEU A 72 1.69 11.63 -6.51
N THR A 73 0.71 11.87 -7.37
CA THR A 73 0.76 12.85 -8.46
C THR A 73 0.11 14.16 -8.00
N ALA A 74 0.04 15.16 -8.89
CA ALA A 74 -0.66 16.41 -8.58
C ALA A 74 -2.16 16.18 -8.29
N ASP A 75 -2.77 15.27 -9.06
CA ASP A 75 -4.21 15.04 -9.19
C ASP A 75 -4.70 13.71 -8.60
N SER A 76 -3.81 12.76 -8.29
CA SER A 76 -4.21 11.41 -7.91
C SER A 76 -3.27 10.75 -6.89
N VAL A 77 -3.81 9.75 -6.19
CA VAL A 77 -3.05 8.75 -5.45
C VAL A 77 -3.17 7.43 -6.20
N ALA A 78 -2.04 6.93 -6.69
CA ALA A 78 -1.97 5.69 -7.46
C ALA A 78 -1.28 4.57 -6.66
N PHE A 79 -1.74 3.34 -6.88
CA PHE A 79 -1.22 2.14 -6.24
C PHE A 79 -0.72 1.21 -7.32
N LEU A 80 0.55 0.81 -7.25
CA LEU A 80 1.18 -0.05 -8.23
C LEU A 80 1.78 -1.28 -7.55
N THR A 81 1.79 -2.42 -8.22
CA THR A 81 2.52 -3.60 -7.71
C THR A 81 4.01 -3.28 -7.57
N MET A 82 4.65 -3.82 -6.53
CA MET A 82 6.11 -3.78 -6.41
C MET A 82 6.72 -5.08 -6.94
N LYS A 83 7.56 -4.97 -7.97
CA LYS A 83 8.38 -6.09 -8.46
C LYS A 83 9.66 -6.16 -7.61
N ARG A 84 9.83 -7.25 -6.85
CA ARG A 84 11.04 -7.51 -6.06
C ARG A 84 12.10 -8.14 -6.97
N GLY A 85 13.13 -7.38 -7.34
CA GLY A 85 14.29 -7.90 -8.05
C GLY A 85 15.39 -8.34 -7.08
N LEU A 86 16.31 -9.18 -7.57
CA LEU A 86 17.45 -9.69 -6.79
C LEU A 86 18.37 -8.59 -6.25
N LEU A 87 18.51 -7.49 -7.02
CA LEU A 87 19.40 -6.36 -6.70
C LEU A 87 18.65 -5.09 -6.31
N ARG A 88 17.42 -4.90 -6.81
CA ARG A 88 16.62 -3.70 -6.56
C ARG A 88 15.13 -3.95 -6.77
N ASN A 89 14.31 -3.22 -6.01
CA ASN A 89 12.88 -3.17 -6.26
C ASN A 89 12.58 -2.32 -7.52
N SER A 90 11.48 -2.64 -8.19
CA SER A 90 10.91 -1.83 -9.27
C SER A 90 9.40 -1.73 -9.15
N VAL A 91 8.84 -0.80 -9.91
CA VAL A 91 7.40 -0.63 -10.06
C VAL A 91 6.89 -1.62 -11.11
N GLY A 92 5.72 -2.19 -10.88
CA GLY A 92 5.00 -3.07 -11.78
C GLY A 92 3.74 -2.40 -12.33
N GLU A 93 2.68 -3.18 -12.44
CA GLU A 93 1.39 -2.78 -12.99
C GLU A 93 0.61 -1.89 -12.02
N LEU A 94 -0.22 -1.00 -12.58
CA LEU A 94 -1.20 -0.20 -11.84
C LEU A 94 -2.27 -1.13 -11.25
N LEU A 95 -2.45 -1.07 -9.93
CA LEU A 95 -3.52 -1.76 -9.21
C LEU A 95 -4.78 -0.91 -9.15
N ASP A 96 -4.60 0.35 -8.78
CA ASP A 96 -5.70 1.29 -8.59
C ASP A 96 -5.21 2.73 -8.73
N ARG A 97 -6.09 3.64 -9.10
CA ARG A 97 -5.84 5.08 -9.17
C ARG A 97 -7.07 5.80 -8.66
N VAL A 98 -6.84 6.69 -7.70
CA VAL A 98 -7.89 7.45 -7.04
C VAL A 98 -7.62 8.93 -7.21
N ASP A 99 -8.63 9.67 -7.65
CA ASP A 99 -8.52 11.13 -7.70
C ASP A 99 -8.27 11.67 -6.30
N ARG A 100 -7.41 12.67 -6.21
CA ARG A 100 -7.01 13.24 -4.93
C ARG A 100 -8.21 13.77 -4.13
N ALA A 101 -9.23 14.29 -4.84
CA ALA A 101 -10.47 14.77 -4.26
C ALA A 101 -11.33 13.65 -3.64
N GLU A 102 -11.17 12.40 -4.08
CA GLU A 102 -11.85 11.25 -3.50
C GLU A 102 -11.14 10.71 -2.25
N VAL A 103 -9.90 11.13 -1.97
CA VAL A 103 -9.16 10.74 -0.78
C VAL A 103 -9.49 11.73 0.34
N SER A 104 -10.29 11.30 1.31
CA SER A 104 -10.72 12.13 2.42
C SER A 104 -9.65 12.28 3.51
N ALA A 105 -8.82 11.25 3.73
CA ALA A 105 -7.74 11.31 4.71
C ALA A 105 -6.64 10.26 4.46
N LEU A 106 -5.41 10.61 4.86
CA LEU A 106 -4.30 9.68 5.01
C LEU A 106 -3.81 9.69 6.47
N THR A 107 -4.04 8.60 7.21
CA THR A 107 -3.77 8.55 8.66
C THR A 107 -2.64 7.59 8.99
N PHE A 108 -1.61 8.09 9.67
CA PHE A 108 -0.51 7.28 10.20
C PHE A 108 -0.78 6.81 11.63
N GLY A 109 -0.62 5.52 11.84
CA GLY A 109 -0.57 4.92 13.17
C GLY A 109 0.85 4.85 13.75
N SER A 110 0.96 4.16 14.87
CA SER A 110 2.24 3.74 15.45
C SER A 110 2.32 2.22 15.49
N GLY A 111 3.52 1.69 15.29
CA GLY A 111 3.76 0.25 15.31
C GLY A 111 5.25 -0.06 15.30
N LEU A 112 5.59 -1.24 15.84
CA LEU A 112 6.99 -1.63 16.12
C LEU A 112 7.71 -2.11 14.85
N THR A 113 7.08 -3.00 14.09
CA THR A 113 7.65 -3.66 12.91
C THR A 113 7.11 -3.09 11.59
N THR A 114 5.81 -2.82 11.56
CA THR A 114 5.13 -2.06 10.51
C THR A 114 4.40 -0.89 11.13
N VAL A 115 4.21 0.17 10.36
CA VAL A 115 3.46 1.35 10.75
C VAL A 115 2.12 1.30 10.01
N PRO A 116 0.97 1.26 10.69
CA PRO A 116 -0.32 1.32 10.02
C PRO A 116 -0.48 2.63 9.23
N LEU A 117 -1.04 2.53 8.03
CA LEU A 117 -1.44 3.65 7.20
C LEU A 117 -2.86 3.39 6.70
N THR A 118 -3.80 4.27 7.02
CA THR A 118 -5.17 4.19 6.50
C THR A 118 -5.38 5.21 5.41
N VAL A 119 -5.88 4.78 4.27
CA VAL A 119 -6.35 5.64 3.17
C VAL A 119 -7.87 5.65 3.21
N SER A 120 -8.46 6.76 3.66
CA SER A 120 -9.91 6.93 3.70
C SER A 120 -10.38 7.64 2.44
N LEU A 121 -11.45 7.14 1.84
CA LEU A 121 -12.08 7.72 0.67
C LEU A 121 -13.41 8.41 1.04
N THR A 122 -13.90 9.28 0.16
CA THR A 122 -15.16 10.02 0.36
C THR A 122 -16.39 9.13 0.22
N ASP A 123 -16.27 7.98 -0.45
CA ASP A 123 -17.34 6.98 -0.61
C ASP A 123 -17.50 6.05 0.62
N GLY A 124 -16.73 6.28 1.68
CA GLY A 124 -16.72 5.46 2.90
C GLY A 124 -15.80 4.25 2.83
N THR A 125 -15.15 3.98 1.69
CA THR A 125 -14.09 2.98 1.60
C THR A 125 -12.89 3.42 2.45
N ALA A 126 -12.32 2.48 3.19
CA ALA A 126 -11.04 2.69 3.87
C ALA A 126 -10.11 1.52 3.56
N TRP A 127 -8.94 1.84 2.99
CA TRP A 127 -7.87 0.86 2.80
C TRP A 127 -6.92 0.89 3.97
N GLU A 128 -6.88 -0.21 4.70
CA GLU A 128 -5.92 -0.40 5.79
C GLU A 128 -4.64 -1.02 5.24
N LEU A 129 -3.57 -0.25 5.29
CA LEU A 129 -2.26 -0.60 4.79
C LEU A 129 -1.22 -0.63 5.91
N GLU A 130 -0.10 -1.27 5.64
CA GLU A 130 1.06 -1.36 6.51
C GLU A 130 2.28 -0.81 5.76
N VAL A 131 3.04 0.05 6.43
CA VAL A 131 4.31 0.58 5.94
C VAL A 131 5.45 -0.15 6.65
N PRO A 132 6.40 -0.79 5.94
CA PRO A 132 7.60 -1.32 6.56
C PRO A 132 8.33 -0.22 7.32
N ARG A 133 8.84 -0.51 8.53
CA ARG A 133 9.50 0.52 9.35
C ARG A 133 10.66 1.23 8.63
N ALA A 134 11.39 0.51 7.78
CA ALA A 134 12.46 1.06 6.94
C ALA A 134 11.97 2.13 5.93
N ASN A 135 10.69 2.11 5.57
CA ASN A 135 10.08 3.01 4.59
C ASN A 135 9.21 4.10 5.24
N LYS A 136 9.13 4.14 6.58
CA LYS A 136 8.30 5.09 7.33
C LYS A 136 8.52 6.53 6.88
N ARG A 137 9.78 6.96 6.76
CA ARG A 137 10.13 8.34 6.41
C ARG A 137 9.63 8.76 5.03
N SER A 138 9.70 7.85 4.05
CA SER A 138 9.16 8.13 2.70
C SER A 138 7.65 8.27 2.74
N ALA A 139 7.00 7.42 3.53
CA ALA A 139 5.55 7.44 3.67
C ALA A 139 5.05 8.67 4.44
N GLU A 140 5.76 9.11 5.49
CA GLU A 140 5.50 10.39 6.18
C GLU A 140 5.63 11.59 5.24
N LYS A 141 6.65 11.62 4.38
CA LYS A 141 6.81 12.67 3.36
C LYS A 141 5.63 12.69 2.39
N LEU A 142 5.20 11.52 1.92
CA LEU A 142 4.06 11.42 1.02
C LEU A 142 2.78 11.96 1.70
N VAL A 143 2.50 11.58 2.95
CA VAL A 143 1.32 12.08 3.67
C VAL A 143 1.41 13.57 3.95
N ALA A 144 2.59 14.09 4.30
CA ALA A 144 2.78 15.54 4.45
C ALA A 144 2.54 16.27 3.13
N ALA A 145 3.05 15.76 2.01
CA ALA A 145 2.82 16.32 0.67
C ALA A 145 1.35 16.18 0.22
N PHE A 146 0.65 15.15 0.71
CA PHE A 146 -0.79 15.00 0.48
C PHE A 146 -1.57 16.12 1.20
N ALA A 147 -1.21 16.45 2.44
CA ALA A 147 -1.88 17.44 3.26
C ALA A 147 -1.56 18.91 2.90
N SER A 148 -0.41 19.17 2.28
CA SER A 148 -0.05 20.51 1.76
C SER A 148 -0.67 20.81 0.39
N SER A 149 -1.36 19.81 -0.18
CA SER A 149 -2.14 19.77 -1.42
C SER A 149 -3.24 20.80 -1.54
#